data_AF-A0A7W7HAT5-F1
#
_entry.id   AF-A0A7W7HAT5-F1
#
_cell.length_a   1.000
_cell.length_b   1.000
_cell.length_c   1.000
_cell.angle_alpha   90.00
_cell.angle_beta   90.00
_cell.angle_gamma   90.00
#
_symmetry.space_group_name_H-M   'P 1'
#
loop_
_entity.id
_entity.type
_entity.pdbx_description
1 polymer ?
#
loop_
_entity_poly.entity_id
_entity_poly.type
_entity_poly.pdbx_seq_one_letter_code
_entity_poly.pdbx_strand_id
1 'polypeptide(L)'
;MFYWRRVGRIWPVHLVALPLGIYAFYVAAKVDIDWPGLISSVFLVQTWFPDVTPTLPGNPVTWTLSVELLFYALFPLVAPFADRMRTRWLMVATAVGLFGMYLVNWVADATLDPTMARWVMRHPLVYLPEFLLGMTMALALRRGWRLPLHPVVPLAGLFGWTYLYYQERWPFSDVVEHQMEFAMRPMVGVLSALIILAFLQREARGHRGILNNRLLVSLGLWSYSFYLVHHAISRLATYEFGRMPDNNAVLFTLIGMAVVINVICWALFTYVEEPAEKWWRKHTPKRWLDRGGETGGSALPPAPRREAETAPAPV
;
A
#
# COMPACT_ATOMS: atom_id res chain seq x y z
N MET A 1 5.19 -2.75 -22.17
CA MET A 1 3.81 -3.09 -21.75
C MET A 1 3.61 -3.00 -20.23
N PHE A 2 4.45 -3.66 -19.43
CA PHE A 2 4.34 -3.67 -17.95
C PHE A 2 4.29 -2.26 -17.34
N TYR A 3 5.32 -1.43 -17.57
CA TYR A 3 5.39 -0.06 -17.02
C TYR A 3 4.22 0.83 -17.43
N TRP A 4 3.84 0.78 -18.71
CA TRP A 4 2.74 1.59 -19.26
C TRP A 4 1.41 1.37 -18.53
N ARG A 5 1.09 0.11 -18.20
CA ARG A 5 -0.13 -0.23 -17.47
C ARG A 5 -0.12 0.25 -16.02
N ARG A 6 1.04 0.31 -15.39
CA ARG A 6 1.20 0.78 -14.01
C ARG A 6 1.08 2.30 -13.92
N VAL A 7 1.72 3.02 -14.85
CA VAL A 7 1.58 4.49 -14.97
C VAL A 7 0.10 4.88 -15.15
N GLY A 8 -0.60 4.20 -16.06
CA GLY A 8 -2.02 4.47 -16.32
C GLY A 8 -2.98 4.15 -15.18
N ARG A 9 -2.53 3.40 -14.17
CA ARG A 9 -3.30 3.12 -12.95
C ARG A 9 -3.01 4.14 -11.86
N ILE A 10 -1.75 4.54 -11.70
CA ILE A 10 -1.30 5.36 -10.56
C ILE A 10 -1.56 6.84 -10.81
N TRP A 11 -1.08 7.37 -11.94
CA TRP A 11 -1.04 8.82 -12.18
C TRP A 11 -2.41 9.50 -12.27
N PRO A 12 -3.43 8.94 -12.94
CA PRO A 12 -4.70 9.66 -13.09
C PRO A 12 -5.33 10.03 -11.75
N VAL A 13 -5.42 9.08 -10.82
CA VAL A 13 -6.00 9.34 -9.49
C VAL A 13 -5.06 10.19 -8.65
N HIS A 14 -3.75 9.96 -8.71
CA HIS A 14 -2.75 10.80 -8.02
C HIS A 14 -2.87 12.28 -8.42
N LEU A 15 -2.94 12.57 -9.72
CA LEU A 15 -3.08 13.92 -10.25
C LEU A 15 -4.41 14.57 -9.86
N VAL A 16 -5.50 13.79 -9.73
CA VAL A 16 -6.79 14.31 -9.25
C VAL A 16 -6.79 14.54 -7.74
N ALA A 17 -6.09 13.71 -6.96
CA ALA A 17 -5.93 13.89 -5.52
C ALA A 17 -4.96 15.02 -5.17
N LEU A 18 -4.04 15.37 -6.06
CA LEU A 18 -3.00 16.36 -5.82
C LEU A 18 -3.54 17.76 -5.47
N PRO A 19 -4.52 18.36 -6.18
CA PRO A 19 -5.11 19.65 -5.79
C PRO A 19 -5.70 19.65 -4.39
N LEU A 20 -6.36 18.56 -3.98
CA LEU A 20 -6.90 18.43 -2.63
C LEU A 20 -5.77 18.44 -1.59
N GLY A 21 -4.68 17.73 -1.86
CA GLY A 21 -3.48 17.77 -1.05
C GLY A 21 -2.87 19.18 -0.96
N ILE A 22 -2.67 19.84 -2.11
CA ILE A 22 -2.14 21.21 -2.17
C ILE A 22 -3.00 22.15 -1.33
N TYR A 23 -4.32 22.08 -1.48
CA TYR A 23 -5.24 22.89 -0.71
C TYR A 23 -5.12 22.61 0.80
N ALA A 24 -5.13 21.34 1.21
CA ALA A 24 -5.08 20.96 2.62
C ALA A 24 -3.73 21.31 3.30
N PHE A 25 -2.61 21.08 2.63
CA PHE A 25 -1.30 21.18 3.27
C PHE A 25 -0.58 22.52 3.03
N TYR A 26 -1.00 23.32 2.05
CA TYR A 26 -0.44 24.66 1.82
C TYR A 26 -1.47 25.76 2.05
N VAL A 27 -2.59 25.75 1.31
CA VAL A 27 -3.56 26.86 1.33
C VAL A 27 -4.28 26.97 2.67
N ALA A 28 -4.97 25.90 3.09
CA ALA A 28 -5.71 25.85 4.34
C ALA A 28 -4.77 25.88 5.56
N ALA A 29 -3.58 25.30 5.43
CA ALA A 29 -2.54 25.32 6.45
C ALA A 29 -1.84 26.69 6.58
N LYS A 30 -2.00 27.59 5.60
CA LYS A 30 -1.27 28.86 5.47
C LYS A 30 0.25 28.67 5.48
N VAL A 31 0.72 27.66 4.76
CA VAL A 31 2.14 27.32 4.60
C VAL A 31 2.55 27.60 3.15
N ASP A 32 3.73 28.18 2.96
CA ASP A 32 4.27 28.45 1.64
C ASP A 32 4.51 27.16 0.85
N ILE A 33 4.31 27.24 -0.47
CA ILE A 33 4.48 26.08 -1.35
C ILE A 33 5.98 25.76 -1.49
N ASP A 34 6.35 24.56 -1.03
CA ASP A 34 7.65 23.96 -1.34
C ASP A 34 7.62 23.40 -2.76
N TRP A 35 8.07 24.20 -3.72
CA TRP A 35 8.08 23.84 -5.15
C TRP A 35 8.92 22.59 -5.45
N PRO A 36 10.17 22.46 -4.97
CA PRO A 36 10.94 21.21 -5.10
C PRO A 36 10.18 19.99 -4.59
N GLY A 37 9.57 20.06 -3.41
CA GLY A 37 8.80 18.96 -2.84
C GLY A 37 7.53 18.64 -3.61
N LEU A 38 6.80 19.67 -4.07
CA LEU A 38 5.61 19.49 -4.87
C LEU A 38 5.92 18.85 -6.23
N ILE A 39 6.94 19.36 -6.94
CA ILE A 39 7.34 18.85 -8.25
C ILE A 39 7.82 17.41 -8.14
N SER A 40 8.68 17.11 -7.17
CA SER A 40 9.15 15.75 -6.95
C SER A 40 8.02 14.79 -6.56
N SER A 41 7.00 15.24 -5.83
CA SER A 41 5.77 14.47 -5.56
C SER A 41 4.90 14.23 -6.79
N VAL A 42 4.80 15.18 -7.72
CA VAL A 42 4.09 14.98 -9.00
C VAL A 42 4.71 13.81 -9.79
N PHE A 43 6.04 13.74 -9.77
CA PHE A 43 6.80 12.66 -10.42
C PHE A 43 7.04 11.45 -9.51
N LEU A 44 6.57 11.49 -8.25
CA LEU A 44 6.73 10.44 -7.27
C LEU A 44 8.21 10.03 -7.04
N VAL A 45 9.11 11.02 -6.98
CA VAL A 45 10.55 10.85 -6.73
C VAL A 45 11.04 11.58 -5.47
N GLN A 46 10.12 12.09 -4.66
CA GLN A 46 10.39 12.92 -3.49
C GLN A 46 11.25 12.21 -2.42
N THR A 47 11.15 10.88 -2.28
CA THR A 47 11.90 10.14 -1.24
C THR A 47 13.38 9.93 -1.57
N TRP A 48 13.82 10.28 -2.77
CA TRP A 48 15.23 10.20 -3.17
C TRP A 48 16.06 11.38 -2.70
N PHE A 49 15.41 12.47 -2.26
CA PHE A 49 16.07 13.70 -1.85
C PHE A 49 15.95 13.91 -0.32
N PRO A 50 17.06 14.14 0.41
CA PRO A 50 17.04 14.28 1.86
C PRO A 50 16.25 15.49 2.36
N ASP A 51 16.32 16.60 1.64
CA ASP A 51 15.67 17.86 2.03
C ASP A 51 14.18 17.90 1.68
N VAL A 52 13.71 16.95 0.88
CA VAL A 52 12.30 16.83 0.50
C VAL A 52 11.60 15.90 1.49
N THR A 53 11.52 16.36 2.74
CA THR A 53 10.87 15.55 3.77
C THR A 53 9.34 15.52 3.56
N PRO A 54 8.68 14.35 3.64
CA PRO A 54 7.28 14.25 3.21
C PRO A 54 6.24 14.86 4.16
N THR A 55 6.62 15.77 5.06
CA THR A 55 5.65 16.51 5.86
C THR A 55 4.80 17.44 4.99
N LEU A 56 5.33 17.91 3.85
CA LEU A 56 4.65 18.89 2.99
C LEU A 56 4.77 18.70 1.45
N PRO A 57 4.98 17.53 0.82
CA PRO A 57 5.17 17.48 -0.64
C PRO A 57 3.80 17.36 -1.34
N GLY A 58 2.89 18.30 -1.05
CA GLY A 58 1.50 18.34 -1.53
C GLY A 58 0.58 17.26 -0.95
N ASN A 59 1.04 16.02 -0.75
CA ASN A 59 0.28 14.97 -0.07
C ASN A 59 1.24 14.03 0.69
N PRO A 60 1.21 14.00 2.03
CA PRO A 60 2.20 13.33 2.85
C PRO A 60 2.12 11.79 2.80
N VAL A 61 1.13 11.21 2.12
CA VAL A 61 1.04 9.75 1.96
C VAL A 61 1.72 9.26 0.68
N THR A 62 2.04 10.12 -0.28
CA THR A 62 2.50 9.70 -1.61
C THR A 62 3.94 9.15 -1.62
N TRP A 63 4.68 9.27 -0.51
CA TRP A 63 6.06 8.77 -0.43
C TRP A 63 6.15 7.25 -0.66
N THR A 64 5.13 6.48 -0.26
CA THR A 64 5.08 5.03 -0.52
C THR A 64 4.94 4.72 -2.01
N LEU A 65 4.28 5.58 -2.79
CA LEU A 65 4.17 5.42 -4.23
C LEU A 65 5.54 5.60 -4.90
N SER A 66 6.42 6.44 -4.34
CA SER A 66 7.81 6.53 -4.80
C SER A 66 8.56 5.20 -4.61
N VAL A 67 8.33 4.54 -3.47
CA VAL A 67 8.84 3.18 -3.22
C VAL A 67 8.24 2.18 -4.21
N GLU A 68 6.93 2.26 -4.46
CA GLU A 68 6.24 1.39 -5.41
C GLU A 68 6.77 1.53 -6.85
N LEU A 69 7.16 2.74 -7.27
CA LEU A 69 7.79 2.96 -8.57
C LEU A 69 9.13 2.26 -8.71
N LEU A 70 9.97 2.28 -7.66
CA LEU A 70 11.22 1.51 -7.64
C LEU A 70 10.90 0.02 -7.80
N PHE A 71 9.91 -0.50 -7.11
CA PHE A 71 9.53 -1.92 -7.22
C PHE A 71 9.05 -2.27 -8.62
N TYR A 72 8.25 -1.42 -9.25
CA TYR A 72 7.87 -1.63 -10.63
C TYR A 72 9.06 -1.59 -11.57
N ALA A 73 9.98 -0.64 -11.40
CA ALA A 73 11.22 -0.54 -12.18
C ALA A 73 12.10 -1.80 -12.05
N LEU A 74 12.23 -2.34 -10.83
CA LEU A 74 13.07 -3.50 -10.56
C LEU A 74 12.40 -4.84 -10.90
N PHE A 75 11.07 -4.93 -10.83
CA PHE A 75 10.34 -6.19 -11.01
C PHE A 75 10.74 -6.99 -12.26
N PRO A 76 10.74 -6.45 -13.50
CA PRO A 76 11.09 -7.23 -14.68
C PRO A 76 12.58 -7.65 -14.73
N LEU A 77 13.45 -6.98 -13.97
CA LEU A 77 14.86 -7.34 -13.86
C LEU A 77 15.10 -8.42 -12.80
N VAL A 78 14.47 -8.27 -11.64
CA VAL A 78 14.66 -9.14 -10.47
C VAL A 78 13.84 -10.42 -10.56
N ALA A 79 12.60 -10.36 -11.07
CA ALA A 79 11.71 -11.51 -11.09
C ALA A 79 12.26 -12.72 -11.87
N PRO A 80 12.86 -12.59 -13.07
CA PRO A 80 13.46 -13.73 -13.77
C PRO A 80 14.65 -14.34 -13.03
N PHE A 81 15.43 -13.52 -12.31
CA PHE A 81 16.54 -14.00 -11.50
C PHE A 81 16.03 -14.77 -10.27
N ALA A 82 15.09 -14.18 -9.53
CA ALA A 82 14.45 -14.81 -8.39
C ALA A 82 13.78 -16.14 -8.77
N ASP A 83 13.15 -16.20 -9.95
CA ASP A 83 12.49 -17.42 -10.41
C ASP A 83 13.47 -18.57 -10.73
N ARG A 84 14.72 -18.26 -11.09
CA ARG A 84 15.77 -19.28 -11.27
C ARG A 84 16.39 -19.74 -9.95
N MET A 85 16.30 -18.93 -8.89
CA MET A 85 16.88 -19.28 -7.58
C MET A 85 16.01 -20.29 -6.83
N ARG A 86 16.66 -21.23 -6.11
CA ARG A 86 15.97 -22.15 -5.21
C ARG A 86 15.26 -21.39 -4.08
N THR A 87 14.06 -21.82 -3.71
CA THR A 87 13.21 -21.13 -2.70
C THR A 87 13.94 -20.93 -1.37
N ARG A 88 14.75 -21.90 -0.93
CA ARG A 88 15.55 -21.77 0.31
C ARG A 88 16.48 -20.57 0.31
N TRP A 89 17.11 -20.27 -0.83
CA TRP A 89 18.03 -19.13 -0.94
C TRP A 89 17.29 -17.81 -1.00
N LEU A 90 16.09 -17.78 -1.60
CA LEU A 90 15.21 -16.62 -1.54
C LEU A 90 14.73 -16.34 -0.11
N MET A 91 14.37 -17.39 0.64
CA MET A 91 13.99 -17.28 2.05
C MET A 91 15.14 -16.74 2.90
N VAL A 92 16.36 -17.27 2.72
CA VAL A 92 17.56 -16.76 3.41
C VAL A 92 17.83 -15.30 3.03
N ALA A 93 17.83 -14.96 1.75
CA ALA A 93 18.04 -13.58 1.29
C ALA A 93 16.96 -12.62 1.84
N THR A 94 15.72 -13.07 1.93
CA THR A 94 14.62 -12.31 2.53
C THR A 94 14.85 -12.09 4.02
N ALA A 95 15.18 -13.16 4.77
CA ALA A 95 15.44 -13.06 6.20
C ALA A 95 16.63 -12.13 6.52
N VAL A 96 17.73 -12.29 5.77
CA VAL A 96 18.91 -11.40 5.88
C VAL A 96 18.55 -9.97 5.51
N GLY A 97 17.75 -9.77 4.46
CA GLY A 97 17.28 -8.44 4.06
C GLY A 97 16.41 -7.77 5.14
N LEU A 98 15.44 -8.49 5.71
CA LEU A 98 14.56 -7.97 6.75
C LEU A 98 15.33 -7.66 8.04
N PHE A 99 16.32 -8.49 8.38
CA PHE A 99 17.25 -8.21 9.47
C PHE A 99 18.11 -6.98 9.16
N GLY A 100 18.60 -6.84 7.92
CA GLY A 100 19.30 -5.66 7.45
C GLY A 100 18.44 -4.39 7.55
N MET A 101 17.15 -4.46 7.22
CA MET A 101 16.20 -3.35 7.38
C MET A 101 16.07 -2.93 8.84
N TYR A 102 15.97 -3.89 9.76
CA TYR A 102 16.00 -3.63 11.21
C TYR A 102 17.32 -2.96 11.63
N LEU A 103 18.47 -3.46 11.16
CA LEU A 103 19.78 -2.88 11.47
C LEU A 103 19.94 -1.47 10.94
N VAL A 104 19.45 -1.19 9.72
CA VAL A 104 19.47 0.17 9.16
C VAL A 104 18.67 1.12 10.04
N ASN A 105 17.51 0.70 10.54
CA ASN A 105 16.71 1.53 11.44
C ASN A 105 17.46 1.81 12.76
N TRP A 106 18.01 0.76 13.37
CA TRP A 106 18.79 0.88 14.60
C TRP A 106 20.02 1.80 14.43
N VAL A 107 20.81 1.62 13.37
CA VAL A 107 21.99 2.46 13.10
C VAL A 107 21.59 3.89 12.78
N ALA A 108 20.52 4.10 12.01
CA ALA A 108 20.04 5.44 11.68
C ALA A 108 19.63 6.21 12.94
N ASP A 109 18.89 5.55 13.84
CA ASP A 109 18.49 6.14 15.11
C ASP A 109 19.69 6.43 16.04
N ALA A 110 20.65 5.50 16.11
CA ALA A 110 21.80 5.63 16.99
C ALA A 110 22.87 6.63 16.53
N THR A 111 22.94 6.95 15.23
CA THR A 111 24.10 7.68 14.66
C THR A 111 23.75 8.93 13.88
N LEU A 112 22.51 9.07 13.39
CA LEU A 112 22.09 10.20 12.56
C LEU A 112 21.23 11.17 13.35
N ASP A 113 21.12 12.41 12.87
CA ASP A 113 20.13 13.32 13.39
C ASP A 113 18.71 12.84 13.02
N PRO A 114 17.67 13.20 13.81
CA PRO A 114 16.32 12.69 13.59
C PRO A 114 15.74 12.98 12.19
N THR A 115 16.19 14.05 11.52
CA THR A 115 15.71 14.38 10.18
C THR A 115 16.30 13.44 9.14
N MET A 116 17.61 13.22 9.17
CA MET A 116 18.27 12.27 8.29
C MET A 116 17.81 10.84 8.55
N ALA A 117 17.66 10.43 9.81
CA ALA A 117 17.14 9.10 10.17
C ALA A 117 15.75 8.84 9.56
N ARG A 118 14.84 9.82 9.63
CA ARG A 118 13.51 9.74 9.00
C ARG A 118 13.59 9.65 7.48
N TRP A 119 14.52 10.37 6.84
CA TRP A 119 14.72 10.29 5.40
C TRP A 119 15.25 8.91 4.99
N VAL A 120 16.31 8.42 5.64
CA VAL A 120 16.89 7.09 5.39
C VAL A 120 15.81 6.04 5.46
N MET A 121 14.99 6.06 6.50
CA MET A 121 13.92 5.09 6.65
C MET A 121 12.77 5.26 5.64
N ARG A 122 12.62 6.40 4.96
CA ARG A 122 11.66 6.56 3.86
C ARG A 122 12.29 6.28 2.49
N HIS A 123 13.60 6.10 2.43
CA HIS A 123 14.31 5.87 1.19
C HIS A 123 13.87 4.53 0.55
N PRO A 124 13.53 4.50 -0.75
CA PRO A 124 12.98 3.31 -1.40
C PRO A 124 13.82 2.03 -1.25
N LEU A 125 15.15 2.16 -1.17
CA LEU A 125 16.05 1.02 -1.03
C LEU A 125 15.86 0.24 0.28
N VAL A 126 15.44 0.91 1.36
CA VAL A 126 15.22 0.26 2.67
C VAL A 126 14.07 -0.75 2.61
N TYR A 127 13.17 -0.63 1.63
CA TYR A 127 12.02 -1.51 1.46
C TYR A 127 12.24 -2.67 0.47
N LEU A 128 13.41 -2.76 -0.17
CA LEU A 128 13.74 -3.91 -1.04
C LEU A 128 13.56 -5.28 -0.36
N PRO A 129 13.84 -5.45 0.95
CA PRO A 129 13.55 -6.71 1.65
C PRO A 129 12.07 -7.08 1.70
N GLU A 130 11.17 -6.10 1.84
CA GLU A 130 9.71 -6.35 1.82
C GLU A 130 9.22 -6.69 0.40
N PHE A 131 9.79 -6.05 -0.62
CA PHE A 131 9.54 -6.43 -2.01
C PHE A 131 10.00 -7.87 -2.29
N LEU A 132 11.19 -8.25 -1.79
CA LEU A 132 11.70 -9.61 -1.89
C LEU A 132 10.86 -10.60 -1.09
N LEU A 133 10.34 -10.22 0.08
CA LEU A 133 9.41 -11.04 0.87
C LEU A 133 8.16 -11.40 0.05
N GLY A 134 7.54 -10.42 -0.61
CA GLY A 134 6.40 -10.64 -1.49
C GLY A 134 6.71 -11.61 -2.63
N MET A 135 7.83 -11.39 -3.35
CA MET A 135 8.27 -12.30 -4.42
C MET A 135 8.57 -13.71 -3.92
N THR A 136 9.24 -13.82 -2.77
CA THR A 136 9.61 -15.10 -2.16
C THR A 136 8.38 -15.91 -1.77
N MET A 137 7.39 -15.27 -1.12
CA MET A 137 6.13 -15.94 -0.76
C MET A 137 5.33 -16.36 -1.99
N ALA A 138 5.23 -15.51 -3.01
CA ALA A 138 4.54 -15.82 -4.25
C ALA A 138 5.20 -17.00 -5.00
N LEU A 139 6.53 -17.00 -5.12
CA LEU A 139 7.27 -18.10 -5.75
C LEU A 139 7.23 -19.39 -4.93
N ALA A 140 7.31 -19.30 -3.60
CA ALA A 140 7.18 -20.46 -2.72
C ALA A 140 5.83 -21.15 -2.93
N LEU A 141 4.74 -20.38 -2.90
CA LEU A 141 3.39 -20.87 -3.20
C LEU A 141 3.28 -21.48 -4.58
N ARG A 142 3.79 -20.80 -5.61
CA ARG A 142 3.76 -21.28 -7.00
C ARG A 142 4.50 -22.60 -7.17
N ARG A 143 5.57 -22.81 -6.41
CA ARG A 143 6.37 -24.05 -6.37
C ARG A 143 5.76 -25.13 -5.48
N GLY A 144 4.55 -24.93 -4.97
CA GLY A 144 3.80 -25.92 -4.20
C GLY A 144 4.10 -25.91 -2.69
N TRP A 145 4.90 -24.97 -2.19
CA TRP A 145 5.05 -24.80 -0.75
C TRP A 145 3.72 -24.39 -0.14
N ARG A 146 3.30 -25.08 0.91
CA ARG A 146 2.07 -24.80 1.65
C ARG A 146 2.40 -24.71 3.12
N LEU A 147 1.99 -23.63 3.75
CA LEU A 147 2.08 -23.43 5.19
C LEU A 147 0.69 -23.71 5.79
N PRO A 148 0.53 -24.70 6.68
CA PRO A 148 -0.74 -24.98 7.34
C PRO A 148 -1.03 -23.91 8.41
N LEU A 149 -1.25 -22.67 7.98
CA LEU A 149 -1.52 -21.53 8.84
C LEU A 149 -3.00 -21.15 8.72
N HIS A 150 -3.71 -21.19 9.85
CA HIS A 150 -5.08 -20.68 9.90
C HIS A 150 -5.05 -19.13 9.88
N PRO A 151 -5.89 -18.43 9.08
CA PRO A 151 -5.82 -16.97 8.94
C PRO A 151 -5.94 -16.18 10.25
N VAL A 152 -6.60 -16.74 11.27
CA VAL A 152 -6.72 -16.10 12.59
C VAL A 152 -5.36 -15.93 13.27
N VAL A 153 -4.39 -16.81 13.04
CA VAL A 153 -3.08 -16.76 13.71
C VAL A 153 -2.30 -15.48 13.34
N PRO A 154 -2.00 -15.19 12.05
CA PRO A 154 -1.27 -13.98 11.72
C PRO A 154 -2.11 -12.71 11.91
N LEU A 155 -3.46 -12.80 11.83
CA LEU A 155 -4.35 -11.69 12.23
C LEU A 155 -4.20 -11.37 13.72
N ALA A 156 -4.31 -12.36 14.59
CA ALA A 156 -4.11 -12.20 16.03
C ALA A 156 -2.69 -11.72 16.34
N GLY A 157 -1.69 -12.18 15.58
CA GLY A 157 -0.33 -11.68 15.65
C GLY A 157 -0.23 -10.19 15.32
N LEU A 158 -0.88 -9.71 14.25
CA LEU A 158 -0.90 -8.30 13.88
C LEU A 158 -1.66 -7.44 14.90
N PHE A 159 -2.81 -7.91 15.37
CA PHE A 159 -3.57 -7.23 16.42
C PHE A 159 -2.78 -7.18 17.73
N GLY A 160 -2.18 -8.29 18.12
CA GLY A 160 -1.30 -8.40 19.28
C GLY A 160 -0.15 -7.42 19.17
N TRP A 161 0.63 -7.48 18.09
CA TRP A 161 1.75 -6.57 17.83
C TRP A 161 1.33 -5.10 17.91
N THR A 162 0.25 -4.73 17.22
CA THR A 162 -0.29 -3.35 17.25
C THR A 162 -0.68 -2.94 18.66
N TYR A 163 -1.35 -3.83 19.41
CA TYR A 163 -1.72 -3.58 20.80
C TYR A 163 -0.49 -3.41 21.69
N LEU A 164 0.56 -4.22 21.54
CA LEU A 164 1.79 -4.06 22.33
C LEU A 164 2.50 -2.74 21.98
N TYR A 165 2.52 -2.37 20.70
CA TYR A 165 3.22 -1.18 20.20
C TYR A 165 2.60 0.13 20.70
N TYR A 166 1.27 0.22 20.78
CA TYR A 166 0.56 1.45 21.17
C TYR A 166 0.20 1.54 22.66
N GLN A 167 0.56 0.53 23.46
CA GLN A 167 0.34 0.57 24.90
C GLN A 167 1.45 1.38 25.57
N GLU A 168 1.26 2.71 25.63
CA GLU A 168 2.13 3.68 26.34
C GLU A 168 2.33 3.39 27.84
N ARG A 169 1.63 2.39 28.39
CA ARG A 169 1.54 2.10 29.84
C ARG A 169 2.20 0.82 30.29
N TRP A 170 2.85 0.07 29.41
CA TRP A 170 3.57 -1.12 29.86
C TRP A 170 4.94 -0.75 30.45
N PRO A 171 5.39 -1.46 31.50
CA PRO A 171 6.68 -1.23 32.12
C PRO A 171 7.79 -1.89 31.27
N PHE A 172 7.82 -1.62 29.98
CA PHE A 172 8.94 -1.99 29.14
C PHE A 172 10.11 -1.07 29.46
N SER A 173 11.31 -1.65 29.52
CA SER A 173 12.53 -0.83 29.56
C SER A 173 12.68 -0.08 28.24
N ASP A 174 13.30 1.09 28.25
CA ASP A 174 13.61 1.89 27.05
C ASP A 174 14.26 1.04 25.94
N VAL A 175 15.12 0.08 26.31
CA VAL A 175 15.74 -0.85 25.37
C VAL A 175 14.67 -1.61 24.56
N VAL A 176 13.65 -2.16 25.22
CA VAL A 176 12.60 -2.93 24.55
C VAL A 176 11.76 -2.06 23.62
N GLU A 177 11.46 -0.82 24.03
CA GLU A 177 10.70 0.13 23.20
C GLU A 177 11.43 0.45 21.89
N HIS A 178 12.72 0.81 21.97
CA HIS A 178 13.54 1.08 20.78
C HIS A 178 13.64 -0.16 19.88
N GLN A 179 13.82 -1.35 20.48
CA GLN A 179 13.86 -2.61 19.73
C GLN A 179 12.54 -2.89 18.98
N MET A 180 11.40 -2.58 19.60
CA MET A 180 10.09 -2.69 18.96
C MET A 180 9.93 -1.68 17.82
N GLU A 181 10.42 -0.44 17.98
CA GLU A 181 10.43 0.56 16.92
C GLU A 181 11.29 0.12 15.72
N PHE A 182 12.48 -0.42 15.97
CA PHE A 182 13.36 -0.92 14.91
C PHE A 182 12.75 -2.10 14.16
N ALA A 183 12.06 -2.99 14.87
CA ALA A 183 11.42 -4.17 14.31
C ALA A 183 10.04 -3.91 13.69
N MET A 184 9.43 -2.74 13.93
CA MET A 184 8.06 -2.42 13.54
C MET A 184 7.76 -2.76 12.08
N ARG A 185 8.59 -2.26 11.16
CA ARG A 185 8.39 -2.40 9.71
C ARG A 185 8.55 -3.85 9.23
N PRO A 186 9.70 -4.53 9.44
CA PRO A 186 9.84 -5.91 9.01
C PRO A 186 8.81 -6.84 9.67
N MET A 187 8.42 -6.59 10.93
CA MET A 187 7.38 -7.37 11.60
C MET A 187 6.01 -7.22 10.93
N VAL A 188 5.58 -5.98 10.65
CA VAL A 188 4.33 -5.72 9.93
C VAL A 188 4.37 -6.30 8.52
N GLY A 189 5.51 -6.20 7.82
CA GLY A 189 5.72 -6.80 6.51
C GLY A 189 5.54 -8.33 6.52
N VAL A 190 6.17 -9.02 7.48
CA VAL A 190 6.04 -10.48 7.67
C VAL A 190 4.60 -10.87 8.00
N LEU A 191 3.98 -10.21 8.98
CA LEU A 191 2.60 -10.51 9.39
C LEU A 191 1.62 -10.28 8.24
N SER A 192 1.79 -9.20 7.48
CA SER A 192 0.98 -8.92 6.28
C SER A 192 1.14 -10.00 5.22
N ALA A 193 2.39 -10.43 4.94
CA ALA A 193 2.66 -11.51 3.99
C ALA A 193 2.04 -12.84 4.45
N LEU A 194 2.06 -13.14 5.75
CA LEU A 194 1.44 -14.34 6.33
C LEU A 194 -0.09 -14.29 6.26
N ILE A 195 -0.71 -13.12 6.50
CA ILE A 195 -2.16 -12.93 6.34
C ILE A 195 -2.55 -13.21 4.89
N ILE A 196 -1.89 -12.56 3.93
CA ILE A 196 -2.15 -12.75 2.49
C ILE A 196 -1.98 -14.22 2.11
N LEU A 197 -0.89 -14.84 2.56
CA LEU A 197 -0.60 -16.26 2.33
C LEU A 197 -1.70 -17.18 2.88
N ALA A 198 -2.17 -16.93 4.10
CA ALA A 198 -3.18 -17.75 4.76
C ALA A 198 -4.55 -17.65 4.05
N PHE A 199 -4.96 -16.46 3.66
CA PHE A 199 -6.22 -16.27 2.91
C PHE A 199 -6.13 -16.82 1.48
N LEU A 200 -5.02 -16.59 0.78
CA LEU A 200 -4.82 -17.12 -0.57
C LEU A 200 -4.84 -18.65 -0.60
N GLN A 201 -4.18 -19.31 0.37
CA GLN A 201 -4.23 -20.77 0.48
C GLN A 201 -5.62 -21.29 0.84
N ARG A 202 -6.37 -20.58 1.68
CA ARG A 202 -7.74 -20.93 2.05
C ARG A 202 -8.67 -20.86 0.83
N GLU A 203 -8.57 -19.81 0.05
CA GLU A 203 -9.33 -19.63 -1.19
C GLU A 203 -8.93 -20.65 -2.26
N ALA A 204 -7.63 -20.95 -2.39
CA ALA A 204 -7.14 -22.00 -3.30
C ALA A 204 -7.68 -23.40 -2.95
N ARG A 205 -8.09 -23.64 -1.70
CA ARG A 205 -8.79 -24.86 -1.26
C ARG A 205 -10.32 -24.79 -1.44
N GLY A 206 -10.83 -23.78 -2.15
CA GLY A 206 -12.26 -23.61 -2.43
C GLY A 206 -13.09 -23.01 -1.31
N HIS A 207 -12.48 -22.61 -0.18
CA HIS A 207 -13.23 -22.03 0.92
C HIS A 207 -13.54 -20.56 0.63
N ARG A 208 -14.83 -20.21 0.58
CA ARG A 208 -15.25 -18.80 0.51
C ARG A 208 -15.45 -18.25 1.92
N GLY A 209 -14.88 -17.08 2.20
CA GLY A 209 -14.98 -16.42 3.50
C GLY A 209 -15.73 -15.09 3.42
N ILE A 210 -15.87 -14.42 4.57
CA ILE A 210 -16.48 -13.09 4.68
C ILE A 210 -15.82 -12.08 3.72
N LEU A 211 -14.50 -12.16 3.53
CA LEU A 211 -13.74 -11.27 2.65
C LEU A 211 -14.16 -11.33 1.16
N ASN A 212 -14.87 -12.38 0.75
CA ASN A 212 -15.39 -12.51 -0.61
C ASN A 212 -16.72 -11.77 -0.81
N ASN A 213 -17.24 -11.11 0.22
CA ASN A 213 -18.45 -10.29 0.12
C ASN A 213 -18.19 -9.13 -0.85
N ARG A 214 -19.15 -8.87 -1.74
CA ARG A 214 -19.11 -7.77 -2.72
C ARG A 214 -18.76 -6.42 -2.08
N LEU A 215 -19.28 -6.13 -0.88
CA LEU A 215 -18.97 -4.87 -0.19
C LEU A 215 -17.48 -4.78 0.19
N LEU A 216 -16.92 -5.82 0.80
CA LEU A 216 -15.51 -5.83 1.22
C LEU A 216 -14.56 -5.81 0.02
N VAL A 217 -14.92 -6.50 -1.08
CA VAL A 217 -14.20 -6.41 -2.34
C VAL A 217 -14.24 -4.98 -2.90
N SER A 218 -15.41 -4.32 -2.89
CA SER A 218 -15.54 -2.93 -3.32
C SER A 218 -14.70 -1.96 -2.48
N LEU A 219 -14.70 -2.11 -1.15
CA LEU A 219 -13.82 -1.31 -0.27
C LEU A 219 -12.34 -1.53 -0.61
N GLY A 220 -11.96 -2.76 -0.96
CA GLY A 220 -10.62 -3.07 -1.46
C GLY A 220 -10.30 -2.37 -2.79
N LEU A 221 -11.25 -2.31 -3.73
CA LEU A 221 -11.08 -1.59 -5.00
C LEU A 221 -10.92 -0.08 -4.79
N TRP A 222 -11.64 0.51 -3.84
CA TRP A 222 -11.57 1.95 -3.54
C TRP A 222 -10.38 2.32 -2.64
N SER A 223 -9.66 1.34 -2.10
CA SER A 223 -8.58 1.54 -1.12
C SER A 223 -7.45 2.45 -1.63
N TYR A 224 -7.16 2.43 -2.93
CA TYR A 224 -6.15 3.31 -3.52
C TYR A 224 -6.60 4.78 -3.52
N SER A 225 -7.85 5.03 -3.90
CA SER A 225 -8.45 6.37 -3.80
C SER A 225 -8.51 6.84 -2.34
N PHE A 226 -8.91 5.96 -1.41
CA PHE A 226 -8.89 6.22 0.03
C PHE A 226 -7.50 6.60 0.52
N TYR A 227 -6.51 5.81 0.15
CA TYR A 227 -5.12 6.04 0.49
C TYR A 227 -4.67 7.45 0.10
N LEU A 228 -5.03 7.92 -1.09
CA LEU A 228 -4.62 9.24 -1.57
C LEU A 228 -5.33 10.40 -0.86
N VAL A 229 -6.60 10.27 -0.45
CA VAL A 229 -7.37 11.43 0.03
C VAL A 229 -7.56 11.48 1.54
N HIS A 230 -7.48 10.36 2.25
CA HIS A 230 -7.88 10.28 3.67
C HIS A 230 -7.13 11.28 4.56
N HIS A 231 -5.82 11.44 4.38
CA HIS A 231 -5.02 12.32 5.21
C HIS A 231 -5.34 13.80 4.95
N ALA A 232 -5.54 14.18 3.69
CA ALA A 232 -5.94 15.54 3.32
C ALA A 232 -7.31 15.90 3.89
N ILE A 233 -8.30 15.00 3.75
CA ILE A 233 -9.65 15.19 4.29
C ILE A 233 -9.62 15.25 5.82
N SER A 234 -8.91 14.34 6.48
CA SER A 234 -8.76 14.34 7.94
C SER A 234 -8.12 15.65 8.44
N ARG A 235 -7.13 16.17 7.71
CA ARG A 235 -6.48 17.43 8.04
C ARG A 235 -7.43 18.62 7.90
N LEU A 236 -8.17 18.71 6.79
CA LEU A 236 -9.18 19.74 6.57
C LEU A 236 -10.26 19.70 7.65
N ALA A 237 -10.75 18.51 8.00
CA ALA A 237 -11.72 18.35 9.08
C ALA A 237 -11.17 18.85 10.43
N THR A 238 -9.88 18.65 10.69
CA THR A 238 -9.23 19.17 11.91
C THR A 238 -9.13 20.69 11.90
N TYR A 239 -8.97 21.33 10.74
CA TYR A 239 -8.96 22.80 10.66
C TYR A 239 -10.35 23.40 10.89
N GLU A 240 -11.40 22.79 10.33
CA GLU A 240 -12.77 23.29 10.43
C GLU A 240 -13.42 22.99 11.79
N PHE A 241 -13.24 21.77 12.29
CA PHE A 241 -13.91 21.30 13.52
C PHE A 241 -13.00 21.26 14.74
N GLY A 242 -11.71 21.59 14.58
CA GLY A 242 -10.70 21.45 15.63
C GLY A 242 -10.30 20.00 15.88
N ARG A 243 -9.38 19.81 16.83
CA ARG A 243 -9.06 18.47 17.35
C ARG A 243 -10.24 18.00 18.19
N MET A 244 -10.76 16.82 17.86
CA MET A 244 -11.90 16.25 18.56
C MET A 244 -11.54 15.88 20.00
N PRO A 245 -12.48 15.95 20.96
CA PRO A 245 -12.23 15.58 22.34
C PRO A 245 -11.85 14.09 22.45
N ASP A 246 -10.91 13.76 23.33
CA ASP A 246 -10.48 12.38 23.59
C ASP A 246 -11.54 11.64 24.44
N ASN A 247 -12.71 11.40 23.87
CA ASN A 247 -13.84 10.71 24.50
C ASN A 247 -14.53 9.73 23.52
N ASN A 248 -15.59 9.06 23.96
CA ASN A 248 -16.31 8.09 23.11
C ASN A 248 -17.00 8.73 21.89
N ALA A 249 -17.22 10.04 21.88
CA ALA A 249 -17.81 10.73 20.73
C ALA A 249 -16.87 10.73 19.52
N VAL A 250 -15.55 10.72 19.75
CA VAL A 250 -14.53 10.60 18.70
C VAL A 250 -14.77 9.38 17.82
N LEU A 251 -15.22 8.26 18.39
CA LEU A 251 -15.47 7.04 17.62
C LEU A 251 -16.57 7.26 16.59
N PHE A 252 -17.68 7.90 16.98
CA PHE A 252 -18.77 8.20 16.05
C PHE A 252 -18.32 9.16 14.95
N THR A 253 -17.51 10.16 15.29
CA THR A 253 -16.99 11.10 14.30
C THR A 253 -15.99 10.45 13.36
N LEU A 254 -15.12 9.55 13.85
CA LEU A 254 -14.23 8.76 13.00
C LEU A 254 -14.99 7.84 12.06
N ILE A 255 -16.05 7.18 12.54
CA ILE A 255 -16.92 6.35 11.70
C ILE A 255 -17.62 7.22 10.63
N GLY A 256 -18.19 8.35 11.03
CA GLY A 256 -18.83 9.30 10.10
C GLY A 256 -17.85 9.80 9.05
N MET A 257 -16.65 10.20 9.46
CA MET A 257 -15.57 10.61 8.58
C MET A 257 -15.17 9.49 7.62
N ALA A 258 -15.01 8.26 8.13
CA ALA A 258 -14.68 7.10 7.30
C ALA A 258 -15.76 6.84 6.25
N VAL A 259 -17.05 6.96 6.61
CA VAL A 259 -18.16 6.82 5.66
C VAL A 259 -18.09 7.91 4.57
N VAL A 260 -17.92 9.18 4.95
CA VAL A 260 -17.80 10.29 4.01
C VAL A 260 -16.62 10.11 3.06
N ILE A 261 -15.44 9.76 3.60
CA ILE A 261 -14.25 9.50 2.78
C ILE A 261 -14.52 8.34 1.83
N ASN A 262 -15.12 7.23 2.28
CA ASN A 262 -15.42 6.09 1.40
C ASN A 262 -16.39 6.45 0.27
N VAL A 263 -17.38 7.32 0.51
CA VAL A 263 -18.27 7.82 -0.55
C VAL A 263 -17.49 8.64 -1.58
N ILE A 264 -16.59 9.52 -1.14
CA ILE A 264 -15.70 10.28 -2.04
C ILE A 264 -14.81 9.31 -2.84
N CYS A 265 -14.29 8.26 -2.20
CA CYS A 265 -13.43 7.26 -2.84
C CYS A 265 -14.19 6.43 -3.87
N TRP A 266 -15.45 6.06 -3.58
CA TRP A 266 -16.33 5.43 -4.57
C TRP A 266 -16.53 6.32 -5.80
N ALA A 267 -16.75 7.63 -5.60
CA ALA A 267 -16.90 8.59 -6.70
C ALA A 267 -15.60 8.71 -7.51
N LEU A 268 -14.46 8.90 -6.84
CA LEU A 268 -13.14 8.94 -7.50
C LEU A 268 -12.86 7.67 -8.28
N PHE A 269 -13.13 6.51 -7.69
CA PHE A 269 -12.94 5.24 -8.37
C PHE A 269 -13.82 5.11 -9.63
N THR A 270 -15.11 5.41 -9.50
CA THR A 270 -16.10 5.19 -10.56
C THR A 270 -15.94 6.20 -11.71
N TYR A 271 -15.62 7.46 -11.40
CA TYR A 271 -15.57 8.54 -12.39
C TYR A 271 -14.17 8.89 -12.87
N VAL A 272 -13.11 8.50 -12.14
CA VAL A 272 -11.72 8.83 -12.49
C VAL A 272 -10.91 7.56 -12.73
N GLU A 273 -10.79 6.69 -11.73
CA GLU A 273 -9.88 5.53 -11.80
C GLU A 273 -10.30 4.54 -12.89
N GLU A 274 -11.54 4.05 -12.85
CA GLU A 274 -12.02 3.04 -13.80
C GLU A 274 -12.09 3.56 -15.25
N PRO A 275 -12.59 4.79 -15.52
CA PRO A 275 -12.57 5.35 -16.86
C PRO A 275 -11.16 5.61 -17.38
N ALA A 276 -10.26 6.13 -16.54
CA ALA A 276 -8.87 6.37 -16.93
C ALA A 276 -8.16 5.05 -17.26
N GLU A 277 -8.34 4.00 -16.45
CA GLU A 277 -7.75 2.69 -16.71
C GLU A 277 -8.26 2.10 -18.03
N LYS A 278 -9.58 2.17 -18.27
CA LYS A 278 -10.20 1.71 -19.53
C LYS A 278 -9.65 2.48 -20.74
N TRP A 279 -9.55 3.79 -20.63
CA TRP A 279 -9.00 4.65 -21.68
C TRP A 279 -7.52 4.32 -21.96
N TRP A 280 -6.72 4.17 -20.90
CA TRP A 280 -5.28 3.89 -21.01
C TRP A 280 -5.00 2.53 -21.63
N ARG A 281 -5.80 1.52 -21.27
CA ARG A 281 -5.74 0.18 -21.85
C ARG A 281 -6.09 0.19 -23.33
N LYS A 282 -7.13 0.95 -23.73
CA LYS A 282 -7.54 1.08 -25.15
C LYS A 282 -6.48 1.77 -26.00
N HIS A 283 -5.77 2.75 -25.46
CA HIS A 283 -4.72 3.50 -26.16
C HIS A 283 -3.31 2.92 -25.95
N THR A 284 -3.20 1.69 -25.44
CA THR A 284 -1.90 1.02 -25.36
C THR A 284 -1.40 0.71 -26.78
N PRO A 285 -0.17 1.13 -27.16
CA PRO A 285 0.37 0.92 -28.51
C PRO A 285 0.27 -0.55 -28.95
N LYS A 286 -0.34 -0.81 -30.11
CA LYS A 286 -0.54 -2.18 -30.65
C LYS A 286 0.76 -2.97 -30.78
N ARG A 287 1.87 -2.28 -31.14
CA ARG A 287 3.24 -2.85 -31.20
C ARG A 287 3.71 -3.52 -29.90
N TRP A 288 3.10 -3.19 -28.76
CA TRP A 288 3.43 -3.79 -27.45
C TRP A 288 2.49 -4.93 -27.05
N LEU A 289 1.34 -5.08 -27.73
CA LEU A 289 0.41 -6.19 -27.54
C LEU A 289 0.88 -7.43 -28.30
N ASP A 290 1.42 -7.24 -29.51
CA ASP A 290 1.86 -8.34 -30.39
C ASP A 290 3.09 -9.08 -29.85
N ARG A 291 3.89 -8.44 -28.97
CA ARG A 291 5.06 -9.07 -28.31
C ARG A 291 4.72 -9.88 -27.06
N GLY A 292 3.49 -9.80 -26.54
CA GLY A 292 3.08 -10.44 -25.28
C GLY A 292 2.29 -11.74 -25.45
N GLY A 293 2.04 -12.18 -26.69
CA GLY A 293 1.16 -13.32 -27.00
C GLY A 293 1.71 -14.70 -26.61
N GLU A 294 2.99 -14.82 -26.27
CA GLU A 294 3.59 -16.13 -25.99
C GLU A 294 3.78 -16.46 -24.50
N THR A 295 3.65 -15.50 -23.56
CA THR A 295 3.83 -15.81 -22.13
C THR A 295 3.00 -14.92 -21.19
N GLY A 296 1.96 -15.50 -20.57
CA GLY A 296 1.43 -15.00 -19.29
C GLY A 296 -0.07 -14.69 -19.26
N GLY A 297 -0.83 -15.59 -18.63
CA GLY A 297 -2.28 -15.51 -18.47
C GLY A 297 -2.79 -14.27 -17.71
N SER A 298 -4.02 -13.90 -18.06
CA SER A 298 -4.84 -12.84 -17.47
C SER A 298 -4.90 -12.89 -15.94
N ALA A 299 -4.47 -11.81 -15.28
CA ALA A 299 -4.53 -11.62 -13.82
C ALA A 299 -5.62 -10.61 -13.39
N LEU A 300 -6.78 -10.62 -14.06
CA LEU A 300 -7.99 -9.96 -13.59
C LEU A 300 -9.16 -10.93 -13.77
N PRO A 301 -9.90 -11.29 -12.71
CA PRO A 301 -11.18 -11.96 -12.89
C PRO A 301 -12.11 -11.01 -13.66
N PRO A 302 -12.87 -11.51 -14.66
CA PRO A 302 -13.83 -10.68 -15.37
C PRO A 302 -14.84 -10.11 -14.37
N ALA A 303 -15.18 -8.84 -14.54
CA ALA A 303 -16.24 -8.20 -13.76
C ALA A 303 -17.49 -9.10 -13.75
N PRO A 304 -18.18 -9.25 -12.60
CA PRO A 304 -19.39 -10.06 -12.54
C PRO A 304 -20.38 -9.54 -13.59
N ARG A 305 -20.72 -10.39 -14.57
CA ARG A 305 -21.79 -10.10 -15.52
C ARG A 305 -23.05 -9.87 -14.68
N ARG A 306 -23.71 -8.73 -14.88
CA ARG A 306 -25.11 -8.60 -14.51
C ARG A 306 -25.86 -9.65 -15.35
N GLU A 307 -26.29 -10.73 -14.70
CA GLU A 307 -27.27 -11.63 -15.30
C GLU A 307 -28.48 -10.78 -15.66
N ALA A 308 -28.81 -10.76 -16.95
CA ALA A 308 -30.03 -10.16 -17.42
C ALA A 308 -31.19 -10.92 -16.75
N GLU A 309 -32.02 -10.15 -16.07
CA GLU A 309 -33.30 -10.57 -15.50
C GLU A 309 -34.09 -11.28 -16.59
N THR A 310 -34.16 -12.61 -16.51
CA THR A 310 -35.00 -13.41 -17.40
C THR A 310 -36.45 -13.13 -17.02
N ALA A 311 -37.13 -12.34 -17.86
CA ALA A 311 -38.57 -12.16 -17.80
C ALA A 311 -39.27 -13.54 -17.88
N PRO A 312 -40.32 -13.80 -17.09
CA PRO A 312 -41.08 -15.05 -17.20
C PRO A 312 -41.92 -15.04 -18.48
N ALA A 313 -41.76 -16.07 -19.31
CA ALA A 313 -42.68 -16.34 -20.42
C ALA A 313 -43.89 -17.15 -19.90
N PRO A 314 -45.12 -16.85 -20.35
CA PRO A 314 -46.33 -17.48 -19.83
C PRO A 314 -46.64 -18.80 -20.55
N VAL A 315 -46.92 -19.85 -19.79
CA VAL A 315 -48.06 -20.79 -19.97
C VAL A 315 -48.45 -21.32 -18.60
#